data_AF-A0A1I2B004-F1
#
_entry.id   AF-A0A1I2B004-F1
#
_cell.length_a   1.000
_cell.length_b   1.000
_cell.length_c   1.000
_cell.angle_alpha   90.00
_cell.angle_beta   90.00
_cell.angle_gamma   90.00
#
_symmetry.space_group_name_H-M   'P 1'
#
loop_
_entity.id
_entity.type
_entity.pdbx_description
1 polymer ?
#
loop_
_entity_poly.entity_id
_entity_poly.type
_entity_poly.pdbx_seq_one_letter_code
_entity_poly.pdbx_strand_id
1 'polypeptide(L)'
;MSRRLLLLALTSAACFSDDPPQLTASVTGDDTSTSTTGTTTVAPTTTTTGDETTSTTTTGTTEPAVPTTTTGDTDTTGDTETTGEPVVDPCKDEAPTCPAGPSGAPGSGLEPLDRCNFPLTRAPEWDNLGPLADALAEALPTWTIADVLTDLNNVALAAPSVPGEVEALELAFRWDDEDFTKSWWVPQGLTGSADAYDDGRLAGREVVLLGWWFAKELSQLSFDKGVRVSLVDLTDAPEISLRHILLVEPVPGDPVDFKPVPIRAASIAWYGDNLYLADPTQGLRVFDLSRLLEVNPDVDKVGYDAKVNDWYGGLYAYVAVQVGAYKHASGCAPRFSTLALDRSVSPPELVVGEYCDGLVACTSPIGGRVFTWPIDPVTGRLPSVITWASSAAYTGESQIQGVTRSDGALYLSSSSPPGDAGALHVVPPAGPGVSHGWIDTPKAVMLDGDRIWSLSEKTGARFVFAAARAAYE
;
A
#
# COMPACT_ATOMS: atom_id res chain seq x y z
N MET A 1 -3.56 -30.51 -50.50
CA MET A 1 -2.73 -30.76 -49.30
C MET A 1 -3.17 -29.79 -48.23
N SER A 2 -3.75 -30.32 -47.14
CA SER A 2 -4.51 -29.58 -46.14
C SER A 2 -3.65 -28.88 -45.08
N ARG A 3 -4.18 -27.73 -44.64
CA ARG A 3 -3.84 -26.95 -43.44
C ARG A 3 -3.60 -27.81 -42.19
N ARG A 4 -2.67 -27.37 -41.33
CA ARG A 4 -2.86 -27.33 -39.87
C ARG A 4 -2.05 -26.17 -39.27
N LEU A 5 -2.81 -25.23 -38.71
CA LEU A 5 -2.39 -24.12 -37.88
C LEU A 5 -2.27 -24.67 -36.44
N LEU A 6 -1.14 -24.48 -35.76
CA LEU A 6 -0.99 -24.81 -34.34
C LEU A 6 -1.01 -23.51 -33.55
N LEU A 7 -2.12 -23.30 -32.84
CA LEU A 7 -2.34 -22.23 -31.87
C LEU A 7 -1.67 -22.67 -30.55
N LEU A 8 -0.64 -21.96 -30.10
CA LEU A 8 -0.10 -22.13 -28.75
C LEU A 8 -0.80 -21.11 -27.84
N ALA A 9 -1.71 -21.60 -27.00
CA ALA A 9 -2.30 -20.82 -25.92
C ALA A 9 -1.34 -20.79 -24.73
N LEU A 10 -1.05 -19.59 -24.21
CA LEU A 10 -0.37 -19.39 -22.94
C LEU A 10 -1.28 -19.83 -21.80
N THR A 11 -0.90 -20.91 -21.11
CA THR A 11 -1.36 -21.22 -19.76
C THR A 11 -0.34 -20.71 -18.76
N SER A 12 -0.73 -19.71 -17.97
CA SER A 12 -0.09 -19.38 -16.69
C SER A 12 -1.22 -19.23 -15.69
N ALA A 13 -1.65 -20.37 -15.18
CA ALA A 13 -2.50 -20.51 -14.02
C ALA A 13 -1.62 -21.10 -12.91
N ALA A 14 -1.34 -20.30 -11.89
CA ALA A 14 -0.88 -20.75 -10.59
C ALA A 14 -1.29 -19.67 -9.58
N CYS A 15 -1.76 -20.13 -8.42
CA CYS A 15 -2.51 -19.42 -7.39
C CYS A 15 -4.00 -19.24 -7.73
N PHE A 16 -4.84 -20.26 -7.45
CA PHE A 16 -6.15 -20.09 -6.81
C PHE A 16 -6.72 -21.44 -6.32
N SER A 17 -7.21 -21.39 -5.07
CA SER A 17 -8.13 -22.28 -4.34
C SER A 17 -7.84 -23.78 -4.22
N ASP A 18 -7.58 -24.21 -2.98
CA ASP A 18 -7.91 -25.57 -2.54
C ASP A 18 -9.44 -25.80 -2.63
N ASP A 19 -9.82 -26.91 -3.25
CA ASP A 19 -11.17 -27.47 -3.23
C ASP A 19 -11.62 -27.76 -1.78
N PRO A 20 -12.87 -27.44 -1.37
CA PRO A 20 -13.40 -27.92 -0.11
C PRO A 20 -13.78 -29.42 -0.22
N PRO A 21 -13.65 -30.22 0.86
CA PRO A 21 -14.04 -31.61 0.85
C PRO A 21 -15.55 -31.76 0.66
N GLN A 22 -15.94 -32.63 -0.28
CA GLN A 22 -17.30 -33.09 -0.50
C GLN A 22 -17.88 -33.72 0.77
N LEU A 23 -18.75 -33.00 1.48
CA LEU A 23 -19.61 -33.57 2.52
C LEU A 23 -20.80 -34.27 1.86
N THR A 24 -20.78 -35.60 1.88
CA THR A 24 -21.94 -36.44 1.57
C THR A 24 -22.96 -36.30 2.70
N ALA A 25 -24.08 -35.64 2.41
CA ALA A 25 -25.24 -35.64 3.29
C ALA A 25 -25.83 -37.05 3.39
N SER A 26 -25.92 -37.58 4.62
CA SER A 26 -26.84 -38.65 4.97
C SER A 26 -27.83 -38.10 5.98
N VAL A 27 -29.10 -38.14 5.59
CA VAL A 27 -30.25 -37.67 6.36
C VAL A 27 -30.79 -38.81 7.21
N THR A 28 -30.79 -38.62 8.52
CA THR A 28 -31.63 -39.24 9.58
C THR A 28 -31.48 -38.29 10.78
N GLY A 29 -32.46 -37.67 11.40
CA GLY A 29 -33.85 -37.99 11.71
C GLY A 29 -34.02 -37.70 13.21
N ASP A 30 -34.98 -36.83 13.55
CA ASP A 30 -35.51 -36.48 14.89
C ASP A 30 -34.57 -36.10 16.05
N ASP A 31 -34.75 -34.91 16.64
CA ASP A 31 -35.53 -34.84 17.90
C ASP A 31 -35.89 -33.40 18.31
N THR A 32 -37.05 -33.29 18.96
CA THR A 32 -37.69 -32.09 19.53
C THR A 32 -37.04 -31.57 20.83
N SER A 33 -37.05 -30.24 21.09
CA SER A 33 -37.59 -29.64 22.34
C SER A 33 -37.40 -28.11 22.50
N THR A 34 -38.55 -27.45 22.70
CA THR A 34 -38.91 -26.29 23.57
C THR A 34 -37.88 -25.28 24.12
N SER A 35 -38.07 -24.01 23.71
CA SER A 35 -38.35 -22.79 24.52
C SER A 35 -37.91 -22.72 25.99
N THR A 36 -37.20 -21.65 26.38
CA THR A 36 -37.62 -20.75 27.49
C THR A 36 -36.96 -19.35 27.36
N THR A 37 -37.81 -18.33 27.41
CA THR A 37 -37.52 -16.88 27.49
C THR A 37 -37.18 -16.46 28.92
N GLY A 38 -36.23 -15.53 29.09
CA GLY A 38 -35.88 -14.95 30.39
C GLY A 38 -35.56 -13.47 30.29
N THR A 39 -36.58 -12.63 30.48
CA THR A 39 -36.50 -11.18 30.65
C THR A 39 -36.08 -10.84 32.08
N THR A 40 -35.18 -9.89 32.30
CA THR A 40 -35.05 -9.21 33.60
C THR A 40 -34.94 -7.70 33.42
N THR A 41 -35.94 -7.00 33.96
CA THR A 41 -36.05 -5.55 34.10
C THR A 41 -35.58 -5.17 35.50
N VAL A 42 -34.75 -4.13 35.65
CA VAL A 42 -34.64 -3.37 36.92
C VAL A 42 -34.59 -1.87 36.60
N ALA A 43 -35.44 -1.14 37.29
CA ALA A 43 -35.72 0.29 37.18
C ALA A 43 -34.84 1.12 38.17
N PRO A 44 -34.87 2.47 38.09
CA PRO A 44 -33.81 3.37 38.57
C PRO A 44 -34.04 3.89 40.00
N THR A 45 -33.05 4.58 40.56
CA THR A 45 -33.17 5.32 41.83
C THR A 45 -32.55 6.72 41.70
N THR A 46 -33.39 7.75 41.78
CA THR A 46 -33.08 9.14 42.14
C THR A 46 -32.92 9.22 43.67
N THR A 47 -32.06 10.02 44.31
CA THR A 47 -32.05 11.49 44.57
C THR A 47 -30.90 11.65 45.61
N THR A 48 -30.11 12.72 45.79
CA THR A 48 -30.46 14.08 46.25
C THR A 48 -29.17 14.93 46.39
N THR A 49 -29.41 16.24 46.33
CA THR A 49 -28.61 17.47 46.44
C THR A 49 -27.62 17.62 47.62
N GLY A 50 -26.59 18.44 47.42
CA GLY A 50 -25.74 19.05 48.47
C GLY A 50 -24.81 20.13 47.90
N ASP A 51 -24.83 21.29 48.53
CA ASP A 51 -24.48 22.63 48.05
C ASP A 51 -22.99 23.05 48.16
N GLU A 52 -22.66 24.09 47.38
CA GLU A 52 -21.68 25.19 47.55
C GLU A 52 -20.40 25.03 48.42
N THR A 53 -19.23 25.34 47.83
CA THR A 53 -18.51 26.61 48.13
C THR A 53 -17.31 26.89 47.21
N THR A 54 -17.23 28.16 46.84
CA THR A 54 -16.22 28.88 46.05
C THR A 54 -14.89 29.06 46.77
N SER A 55 -13.76 29.01 46.04
CA SER A 55 -12.55 29.76 46.42
C SER A 55 -11.73 30.11 45.18
N THR A 56 -11.71 31.42 44.91
CA THR A 56 -10.90 32.13 43.93
C THR A 56 -9.46 32.24 44.43
N THR A 57 -8.45 32.06 43.58
CA THR A 57 -7.14 32.71 43.77
C THR A 57 -6.53 33.05 42.42
N THR A 58 -6.27 34.35 42.25
CA THR A 58 -5.68 35.01 41.09
C THR A 58 -4.22 35.34 41.40
N THR A 59 -3.29 34.99 40.50
CA THR A 59 -2.02 35.70 40.14
C THR A 59 -1.17 34.71 39.34
N GLY A 60 -0.44 35.05 38.28
CA GLY A 60 -0.13 36.32 37.65
C GLY A 60 0.53 36.04 36.29
N THR A 61 0.40 37.02 35.42
CA THR A 61 0.80 37.10 34.02
C THR A 61 2.31 37.09 33.82
N THR A 62 2.81 36.34 32.83
CA THR A 62 4.01 36.74 32.07
C THR A 62 3.95 36.15 30.66
N GLU A 63 3.77 37.06 29.70
CA GLU A 63 3.84 36.90 28.25
C GLU A 63 5.32 37.01 27.80
N PRO A 64 5.80 36.20 26.84
CA PRO A 64 6.99 36.54 26.08
C PRO A 64 6.64 37.16 24.72
N ALA A 65 7.29 38.29 24.49
CA ALA A 65 7.18 39.20 23.36
C ALA A 65 7.21 38.57 21.96
N VAL A 66 6.27 39.04 21.14
CA VAL A 66 6.33 39.05 19.67
C VAL A 66 7.18 40.25 19.23
N PRO A 67 8.22 40.09 18.39
CA PRO A 67 8.81 41.23 17.70
C PRO A 67 8.11 41.42 16.35
N THR A 68 7.47 42.57 16.21
CA THR A 68 7.06 43.15 14.92
C THR A 68 8.27 43.82 14.28
N THR A 69 8.57 43.52 13.02
CA THR A 69 9.43 44.39 12.19
C THR A 69 8.80 44.63 10.83
N THR A 70 8.75 45.92 10.51
CA THR A 70 8.13 46.56 9.36
C THR A 70 9.03 46.45 8.11
N THR A 71 8.37 46.57 6.98
CA THR A 71 8.78 46.62 5.58
C THR A 71 10.06 47.42 5.24
N GLY A 72 10.88 46.85 4.36
CA GLY A 72 11.55 47.53 3.23
C GLY A 72 12.96 48.07 3.46
N ASP A 73 13.98 47.37 2.93
CA ASP A 73 14.93 47.98 2.00
C ASP A 73 15.66 46.91 1.17
N THR A 74 15.87 47.21 -0.10
CA THR A 74 16.57 46.41 -1.11
C THR A 74 18.08 46.39 -0.83
N ASP A 75 18.67 45.20 -0.68
CA ASP A 75 20.11 45.03 -0.92
C ASP A 75 20.38 43.75 -1.71
N THR A 76 20.80 43.97 -2.95
CA THR A 76 21.27 42.99 -3.92
C THR A 76 22.66 42.50 -3.52
N THR A 77 22.74 41.37 -2.81
CA THR A 77 23.95 40.55 -2.79
C THR A 77 23.67 39.28 -3.59
N GLY A 78 24.29 39.19 -4.76
CA GLY A 78 24.16 38.07 -5.67
C GLY A 78 24.61 36.77 -5.01
N ASP A 79 23.67 35.84 -4.89
CA ASP A 79 23.99 34.44 -4.67
C ASP A 79 24.80 33.97 -5.87
N THR A 80 26.07 33.69 -5.60
CA THR A 80 26.88 32.90 -6.50
C THR A 80 26.33 31.50 -6.42
N GLU A 81 25.40 31.18 -7.32
CA GLU A 81 24.95 29.84 -7.59
C GLU A 81 26.21 29.03 -7.93
N THR A 82 26.71 28.28 -6.95
CA THR A 82 27.70 27.23 -7.20
C THR A 82 27.00 26.23 -8.10
N THR A 83 27.15 26.42 -9.40
CA THR A 83 26.87 25.45 -10.44
C THR A 83 27.87 24.30 -10.26
N GLY A 84 27.66 23.50 -9.22
CA GLY A 84 28.29 22.19 -9.12
C GLY A 84 27.81 21.39 -10.32
N GLU A 85 28.74 20.76 -11.04
CA GLU A 85 28.37 19.78 -12.05
C GLU A 85 27.38 18.77 -11.43
N PRO A 86 26.33 18.36 -12.15
CA PRO A 86 25.39 17.38 -11.62
C PRO A 86 26.17 16.13 -11.24
N VAL A 87 26.03 15.70 -9.98
CA VAL A 87 26.67 14.47 -9.49
C VAL A 87 26.19 13.33 -10.36
N VAL A 88 27.08 12.80 -11.19
CA VAL A 88 26.80 11.66 -12.05
C VAL A 88 26.95 10.40 -11.21
N ASP A 89 25.89 9.58 -11.15
CA ASP A 89 25.96 8.27 -10.48
C ASP A 89 27.06 7.41 -11.15
N PRO A 90 27.97 6.79 -10.37
CA PRO A 90 29.06 5.98 -10.91
C PRO A 90 28.58 4.83 -11.80
N CYS A 91 27.34 4.37 -11.64
CA CYS A 91 26.76 3.33 -12.47
C CYS A 91 26.47 3.74 -13.92
N LYS A 92 26.55 5.02 -14.27
CA LYS A 92 26.20 5.52 -15.61
C LYS A 92 27.00 4.86 -16.73
N ASP A 93 28.28 4.61 -16.49
CA ASP A 93 29.22 4.07 -17.48
C ASP A 93 29.50 2.57 -17.28
N GLU A 94 28.81 1.93 -16.33
CA GLU A 94 28.96 0.51 -16.02
C GLU A 94 28.15 -0.37 -17.00
N ALA A 95 28.73 -1.50 -17.39
CA ALA A 95 28.07 -2.46 -18.27
C ALA A 95 27.26 -3.48 -17.43
N PRO A 96 25.92 -3.49 -17.51
CA PRO A 96 25.12 -4.33 -16.64
C PRO A 96 25.31 -5.82 -16.96
N THR A 97 25.52 -6.62 -15.92
CA THR A 97 25.58 -8.08 -15.96
C THR A 97 24.69 -8.67 -14.88
N CYS A 98 23.71 -9.48 -15.29
CA CYS A 98 22.76 -10.04 -14.34
C CYS A 98 23.42 -11.04 -13.38
N PRO A 99 23.08 -10.96 -12.08
CA PRO A 99 23.66 -11.85 -11.10
C PRO A 99 23.25 -13.29 -11.38
N ALA A 100 24.14 -14.22 -11.04
CA ALA A 100 23.76 -15.61 -10.85
C ALA A 100 22.80 -15.72 -9.66
N GLY A 101 22.09 -16.84 -9.54
CA GLY A 101 21.23 -17.08 -8.37
C GLY A 101 22.00 -17.03 -7.04
N PRO A 102 21.29 -16.86 -5.91
CA PRO A 102 21.91 -16.74 -4.60
C PRO A 102 22.79 -17.96 -4.30
N SER A 103 23.92 -17.71 -3.65
CA SER A 103 24.89 -18.72 -3.25
C SER A 103 24.65 -19.26 -1.83
N GLY A 104 23.93 -18.50 -1.01
CA GLY A 104 23.57 -18.85 0.37
C GLY A 104 22.47 -19.91 0.49
N ALA A 105 22.36 -20.49 1.69
CA ALA A 105 21.21 -21.31 2.07
C ALA A 105 20.03 -20.42 2.50
N PRO A 106 18.79 -20.94 2.56
CA PRO A 106 17.67 -20.19 3.13
C PRO A 106 17.99 -19.66 4.54
N GLY A 107 17.65 -18.40 4.80
CA GLY A 107 17.93 -17.72 6.07
C GLY A 107 19.39 -17.31 6.29
N SER A 108 20.27 -17.46 5.30
CA SER A 108 21.69 -17.08 5.42
C SER A 108 21.94 -15.57 5.49
N GLY A 109 20.90 -14.76 5.25
CA GLY A 109 20.96 -13.30 5.28
C GLY A 109 21.04 -12.68 3.89
N LEU A 110 21.34 -11.38 3.87
CA LEU A 110 21.45 -10.62 2.63
C LEU A 110 22.70 -10.99 1.84
N GLU A 111 22.53 -11.24 0.54
CA GLU A 111 23.64 -11.38 -0.41
C GLU A 111 23.65 -10.16 -1.34
N PRO A 112 24.59 -9.22 -1.16
CA PRO A 112 24.63 -7.99 -1.95
C PRO A 112 24.76 -8.25 -3.45
N LEU A 113 24.05 -7.45 -4.22
CA LEU A 113 24.08 -7.43 -5.68
C LEU A 113 24.66 -6.12 -6.18
N ASP A 114 25.21 -6.14 -7.40
CA ASP A 114 25.60 -4.92 -8.07
C ASP A 114 24.34 -4.11 -8.46
N ARG A 115 24.14 -3.00 -7.74
CA ARG A 115 23.01 -2.08 -7.90
C ARG A 115 22.95 -1.43 -9.29
N CYS A 116 24.08 -1.35 -10.00
CA CYS A 116 24.15 -0.72 -11.31
C CYS A 116 23.30 -1.45 -12.36
N ASN A 117 22.93 -2.71 -12.10
CA ASN A 117 22.06 -3.52 -12.95
C ASN A 117 20.58 -3.13 -12.88
N PHE A 118 20.17 -2.26 -11.95
CA PHE A 118 18.77 -2.00 -11.66
C PHE A 118 18.40 -0.51 -11.74
N PRO A 119 18.58 0.15 -12.89
CA PRO A 119 18.09 1.51 -13.08
C PRO A 119 16.57 1.55 -13.29
N LEU A 120 15.96 2.61 -12.75
CA LEU A 120 14.63 3.06 -13.10
C LEU A 120 14.70 4.32 -13.96
N THR A 121 13.93 4.33 -15.04
CA THR A 121 13.85 5.45 -15.97
C THR A 121 12.51 6.15 -15.81
N ARG A 122 12.55 7.47 -15.62
CA ARG A 122 11.37 8.34 -15.67
C ARG A 122 10.70 8.20 -17.03
N ALA A 123 9.44 7.78 -17.03
CA ALA A 123 8.70 7.51 -18.24
C ALA A 123 8.09 8.79 -18.83
N PRO A 124 7.78 8.84 -20.15
CA PRO A 124 7.11 9.99 -20.78
C PRO A 124 5.75 10.35 -20.16
N GLU A 125 5.13 9.44 -19.40
CA GLU A 125 3.90 9.65 -18.65
C GLU A 125 3.94 10.92 -17.77
N TRP A 126 5.10 11.28 -17.21
CA TRP A 126 5.25 12.52 -16.43
C TRP A 126 4.97 13.80 -17.22
N ASP A 127 5.24 13.78 -18.53
CA ASP A 127 4.99 14.92 -19.42
C ASP A 127 3.62 14.78 -20.12
N ASN A 128 3.21 13.56 -20.44
CA ASN A 128 2.03 13.28 -21.26
C ASN A 128 0.72 13.19 -20.47
N LEU A 129 0.75 12.76 -19.20
CA LEU A 129 -0.46 12.60 -18.38
C LEU A 129 -0.85 13.87 -17.65
N GLY A 130 0.11 14.76 -17.34
CA GLY A 130 -0.14 16.04 -16.66
C GLY A 130 -1.24 16.88 -17.33
N PRO A 131 -1.14 17.19 -18.64
CA PRO A 131 -2.18 17.94 -19.34
C PRO A 131 -3.57 17.27 -19.32
N LEU A 132 -3.62 15.94 -19.32
CA LEU A 132 -4.89 15.21 -19.24
C LEU A 132 -5.48 15.26 -17.82
N ALA A 133 -4.63 15.13 -16.79
CA ALA A 133 -5.04 15.27 -15.41
C ALA A 133 -5.55 16.69 -15.12
N ASP A 134 -4.90 17.71 -15.67
CA ASP A 134 -5.33 19.11 -15.57
C ASP A 134 -6.70 19.32 -16.24
N ALA A 135 -6.90 18.79 -17.46
CA ALA A 135 -8.19 18.87 -18.14
C ALA A 135 -9.33 18.17 -17.38
N LEU A 136 -9.05 17.04 -16.73
CA LEU A 136 -10.03 16.37 -15.87
C LEU A 136 -10.34 17.20 -14.61
N ALA A 137 -9.31 17.80 -13.98
CA ALA A 137 -9.47 18.67 -12.82
C ALA A 137 -10.19 20.00 -13.13
N GLU A 138 -10.15 20.46 -14.38
CA GLU A 138 -10.98 21.58 -14.86
C GLU A 138 -12.45 21.19 -15.05
N ALA A 139 -12.72 19.91 -15.35
CA ALA A 139 -14.05 19.40 -15.64
C ALA A 139 -14.81 18.87 -14.40
N LEU A 140 -14.09 18.44 -13.36
CA LEU A 140 -14.63 17.75 -12.19
C LEU A 140 -14.23 18.46 -10.88
N PRO A 141 -15.04 18.37 -9.80
CA PRO A 141 -14.62 18.85 -8.49
C PRO A 141 -13.36 18.14 -8.01
N THR A 142 -12.48 18.88 -7.35
CA THR A 142 -11.21 18.36 -6.84
C THR A 142 -11.15 18.39 -5.32
N TRP A 143 -10.54 17.35 -4.76
CA TRP A 143 -10.41 17.14 -3.32
C TRP A 143 -8.98 16.75 -2.99
N THR A 144 -8.44 17.23 -1.88
CA THR A 144 -7.21 16.64 -1.33
C THR A 144 -7.54 15.32 -0.61
N ILE A 145 -6.56 14.45 -0.43
CA ILE A 145 -6.76 13.25 0.41
C ILE A 145 -7.17 13.59 1.86
N ALA A 146 -6.74 14.74 2.38
CA ALA A 146 -7.16 15.22 3.69
C ALA A 146 -8.65 15.59 3.72
N ASP A 147 -9.17 16.23 2.67
CA ASP A 147 -10.58 16.61 2.61
C ASP A 147 -11.49 15.37 2.55
N VAL A 148 -11.06 14.29 1.89
CA VAL A 148 -11.81 13.03 1.81
C VAL A 148 -12.03 12.38 3.18
N LEU A 149 -11.18 12.66 4.18
CA LEU A 149 -11.41 12.20 5.57
C LEU A 149 -12.68 12.79 6.20
N THR A 150 -13.23 13.85 5.63
CA THR A 150 -14.51 14.43 6.08
C THR A 150 -15.73 13.77 5.45
N ASP A 151 -15.52 12.88 4.48
CA ASP A 151 -16.56 12.18 3.72
C ASP A 151 -16.36 10.66 3.78
N LEU A 152 -16.02 10.06 4.93
CA LEU A 152 -15.93 8.61 5.05
C LEU A 152 -17.33 7.96 5.04
N ASN A 153 -17.51 6.81 4.38
CA ASN A 153 -18.84 6.19 4.17
C ASN A 153 -18.92 4.69 4.47
N ASN A 154 -17.82 4.07 4.86
CA ASN A 154 -17.75 2.67 5.25
C ASN A 154 -17.10 2.54 6.62
N VAL A 155 -17.30 1.37 7.25
CA VAL A 155 -16.70 1.05 8.54
C VAL A 155 -15.95 -0.26 8.46
N ALA A 156 -14.83 -0.34 9.18
CA ALA A 156 -14.18 -1.58 9.52
C ALA A 156 -14.57 -2.00 10.95
N LEU A 157 -14.38 -3.27 11.25
CA LEU A 157 -14.77 -3.85 12.52
C LEU A 157 -13.52 -4.23 13.30
N ALA A 158 -13.38 -3.68 14.51
CA ALA A 158 -12.30 -4.06 15.41
C ALA A 158 -12.26 -5.58 15.59
N ALA A 159 -11.05 -6.13 15.57
CA ALA A 159 -10.80 -7.55 15.75
C ALA A 159 -9.98 -7.75 17.03
N PRO A 160 -10.45 -8.56 18.00
CA PRO A 160 -9.71 -8.79 19.25
C PRO A 160 -8.49 -9.72 19.06
N SER A 161 -8.40 -10.37 17.90
CA SER A 161 -7.33 -11.31 17.55
C SER A 161 -7.24 -11.46 16.03
N VAL A 162 -6.09 -11.90 15.56
CA VAL A 162 -5.85 -12.30 14.16
C VAL A 162 -5.41 -13.77 14.11
N PRO A 163 -5.61 -14.49 12.98
CA PRO A 163 -5.09 -15.83 12.80
C PRO A 163 -3.55 -15.84 12.73
N GLY A 164 -2.94 -17.00 12.89
CA GLY A 164 -1.48 -17.15 12.94
C GLY A 164 -0.88 -16.87 14.32
N GLU A 165 0.44 -16.65 14.34
CA GLU A 165 1.25 -16.55 15.57
C GLU A 165 1.80 -15.13 15.77
N VAL A 166 0.91 -14.12 15.71
CA VAL A 166 1.29 -12.71 15.94
C VAL A 166 1.52 -12.44 17.43
N GLU A 167 2.73 -12.02 17.77
CA GLU A 167 3.15 -11.62 19.12
C GLU A 167 2.88 -10.13 19.34
N ALA A 168 2.56 -9.74 20.58
CA ALA A 168 2.38 -8.35 21.00
C ALA A 168 1.42 -7.54 20.10
N LEU A 169 0.29 -8.14 19.71
CA LEU A 169 -0.77 -7.48 18.97
C LEU A 169 -1.30 -6.25 19.72
N GLU A 170 -1.25 -5.07 19.09
CA GLU A 170 -1.72 -3.82 19.68
C GLU A 170 -3.09 -3.39 19.14
N LEU A 171 -3.29 -3.56 17.84
CA LEU A 171 -4.51 -3.19 17.15
C LEU A 171 -4.77 -4.16 16.01
N ALA A 172 -6.04 -4.53 15.82
CA ALA A 172 -6.47 -5.23 14.62
C ALA A 172 -7.89 -4.83 14.23
N PHE A 173 -8.16 -4.93 12.94
CA PHE A 173 -9.50 -4.82 12.39
C PHE A 173 -9.68 -5.78 11.22
N ARG A 174 -10.94 -6.06 10.93
CA ARG A 174 -11.38 -6.73 9.71
C ARG A 174 -12.29 -5.81 8.91
N TRP A 175 -12.43 -6.11 7.64
CA TRP A 175 -13.38 -5.43 6.77
C TRP A 175 -14.83 -5.77 7.12
N ASP A 176 -15.77 -5.02 6.57
CA ASP A 176 -17.18 -5.38 6.58
C ASP A 176 -17.40 -6.76 5.93
N ASP A 177 -18.57 -7.36 6.12
CA ASP A 177 -18.81 -8.73 5.67
C ASP A 177 -18.69 -8.88 4.15
N GLU A 178 -18.95 -7.81 3.39
CA GLU A 178 -18.79 -7.79 1.94
C GLU A 178 -17.32 -7.88 1.55
N ASP A 179 -16.47 -6.94 1.95
CA ASP A 179 -15.05 -6.96 1.62
C ASP A 179 -14.26 -8.05 2.37
N PHE A 180 -14.79 -8.59 3.47
CA PHE A 180 -14.21 -9.73 4.16
C PHE A 180 -14.39 -11.05 3.38
N THR A 181 -15.52 -11.23 2.70
CA THR A 181 -15.88 -12.51 2.04
C THR A 181 -15.89 -12.46 0.51
N LYS A 182 -15.81 -11.28 -0.10
CA LYS A 182 -15.84 -11.11 -1.55
C LYS A 182 -14.54 -11.59 -2.21
N SER A 183 -14.64 -12.63 -3.04
CA SER A 183 -13.46 -13.29 -3.63
C SER A 183 -12.73 -12.48 -4.70
N TRP A 184 -13.33 -11.42 -5.25
CA TRP A 184 -12.78 -10.67 -6.39
C TRP A 184 -12.25 -9.28 -6.07
N TRP A 185 -12.20 -8.87 -4.81
CA TRP A 185 -11.35 -7.77 -4.37
C TRP A 185 -10.31 -8.35 -3.42
N VAL A 186 -9.04 -8.22 -3.77
CA VAL A 186 -7.96 -8.95 -3.10
C VAL A 186 -6.93 -7.95 -2.55
N PRO A 187 -6.73 -7.85 -1.22
CA PRO A 187 -5.85 -6.86 -0.61
C PRO A 187 -4.40 -7.33 -0.67
N GLN A 188 -3.47 -6.42 -0.99
CA GLN A 188 -2.03 -6.75 -1.10
C GLN A 188 -1.07 -5.67 -0.62
N GLY A 189 -1.47 -4.39 -0.62
CA GLY A 189 -0.59 -3.29 -0.24
C GLY A 189 -1.00 -2.62 1.06
N LEU A 190 -0.02 -2.09 1.78
CA LEU A 190 -0.19 -1.31 2.99
C LEU A 190 0.87 -0.21 3.05
N THR A 191 0.42 1.01 3.31
CA THR A 191 1.24 2.19 3.62
C THR A 191 0.39 3.10 4.52
N GLY A 192 0.90 4.25 4.96
CA GLY A 192 0.16 5.10 5.88
C GLY A 192 0.74 6.48 6.05
N SER A 193 0.11 7.28 6.89
CA SER A 193 0.56 8.65 7.19
C SER A 193 1.96 8.67 7.81
N ALA A 194 2.36 7.58 8.50
CA ALA A 194 3.72 7.33 8.99
C ALA A 194 4.78 7.27 7.88
N ASP A 195 4.43 6.67 6.73
CA ASP A 195 5.28 6.71 5.54
C ASP A 195 5.21 8.08 4.86
N ALA A 196 4.06 8.73 4.86
CA ALA A 196 3.83 9.92 4.05
C ALA A 196 4.46 11.21 4.62
N TYR A 197 4.42 11.37 5.95
CA TYR A 197 4.75 12.62 6.64
C TYR A 197 5.68 12.39 7.84
N ASP A 198 6.53 13.38 8.16
CA ASP A 198 7.50 13.30 9.26
C ASP A 198 6.85 13.12 10.64
N ASP A 199 5.69 13.73 10.86
CA ASP A 199 4.93 13.61 12.11
C ASP A 199 3.99 12.38 12.13
N GLY A 200 3.97 11.62 11.03
CA GLY A 200 3.14 10.44 10.84
C GLY A 200 1.64 10.73 10.75
N ARG A 201 1.22 11.97 10.47
CA ARG A 201 -0.20 12.37 10.50
C ARG A 201 -0.66 13.02 9.18
N LEU A 202 -1.87 12.68 8.74
CA LEU A 202 -2.56 13.41 7.68
C LEU A 202 -3.57 14.36 8.31
N ALA A 203 -3.32 15.67 8.24
CA ALA A 203 -4.18 16.69 8.87
C ALA A 203 -4.51 16.39 10.35
N GLY A 204 -3.51 15.91 11.10
CA GLY A 204 -3.63 15.54 12.51
C GLY A 204 -4.23 14.15 12.79
N ARG A 205 -4.55 13.35 11.76
CA ARG A 205 -5.16 12.02 11.89
C ARG A 205 -4.16 10.90 11.65
N GLU A 206 -4.36 9.75 12.31
CA GLU A 206 -3.67 8.48 12.01
C GLU A 206 -4.38 7.79 10.86
N VAL A 207 -3.67 7.51 9.76
CA VAL A 207 -4.30 6.94 8.58
C VAL A 207 -3.43 5.84 8.00
N VAL A 208 -4.08 4.77 7.54
CA VAL A 208 -3.46 3.76 6.67
C VAL A 208 -4.17 3.70 5.32
N LEU A 209 -3.40 3.43 4.27
CA LEU A 209 -3.87 3.17 2.91
C LEU A 209 -3.67 1.70 2.58
N LEU A 210 -4.72 1.07 2.06
CA LEU A 210 -4.68 -0.34 1.67
C LEU A 210 -5.00 -0.53 0.21
N GLY A 211 -4.09 -1.16 -0.52
CA GLY A 211 -4.26 -1.44 -1.94
C GLY A 211 -4.96 -2.77 -2.20
N TRP A 212 -5.92 -2.75 -3.12
CA TRP A 212 -6.66 -3.93 -3.60
C TRP A 212 -6.63 -4.03 -5.11
N TRP A 213 -6.49 -5.25 -5.63
CA TRP A 213 -6.69 -5.51 -7.05
C TRP A 213 -7.98 -6.30 -7.29
N PHE A 214 -8.54 -6.11 -8.49
CA PHE A 214 -9.78 -6.77 -8.89
C PHE A 214 -9.50 -8.09 -9.60
N ALA A 215 -9.91 -9.22 -9.00
CA ALA A 215 -9.81 -10.53 -9.62
C ALA A 215 -10.97 -10.77 -10.58
N LYS A 216 -10.87 -10.17 -11.78
CA LYS A 216 -11.89 -10.22 -12.82
C LYS A 216 -12.41 -11.63 -13.08
N GLU A 217 -11.52 -12.62 -13.15
CA GLU A 217 -11.83 -14.03 -13.37
C GLU A 217 -12.75 -14.64 -12.30
N LEU A 218 -12.76 -14.09 -11.09
CA LEU A 218 -13.61 -14.52 -9.98
C LEU A 218 -14.93 -13.72 -9.89
N SER A 219 -15.02 -12.58 -10.56
CA SER A 219 -16.13 -11.62 -10.42
C SER A 219 -17.34 -11.86 -11.32
N GLN A 220 -17.22 -12.74 -12.33
CA GLN A 220 -18.19 -12.92 -13.41
C GLN A 220 -18.45 -11.67 -14.29
N LEU A 221 -17.80 -10.53 -14.00
CA LEU A 221 -17.90 -9.31 -14.83
C LEU A 221 -17.07 -9.45 -16.11
N SER A 222 -17.54 -8.82 -17.18
CA SER A 222 -16.85 -8.80 -18.48
C SER A 222 -15.69 -7.81 -18.55
N PHE A 223 -15.56 -6.93 -17.56
CA PHE A 223 -14.55 -5.87 -17.47
C PHE A 223 -13.75 -5.97 -16.18
N ASP A 224 -12.58 -5.34 -16.18
CA ASP A 224 -11.69 -5.24 -15.03
C ASP A 224 -11.94 -3.91 -14.31
N LYS A 225 -12.14 -3.93 -12.98
CA LYS A 225 -12.31 -2.72 -12.18
C LYS A 225 -10.97 -2.11 -11.74
N GLY A 226 -9.86 -2.80 -11.97
CA GLY A 226 -8.52 -2.32 -11.71
C GLY A 226 -8.12 -2.34 -10.24
N VAL A 227 -7.43 -1.29 -9.80
CA VAL A 227 -6.90 -1.14 -8.44
C VAL A 227 -7.67 -0.07 -7.70
N ARG A 228 -8.05 -0.36 -6.46
CA ARG A 228 -8.60 0.64 -5.52
C ARG A 228 -7.74 0.72 -4.27
N VAL A 229 -7.85 1.83 -3.56
CA VAL A 229 -7.19 2.06 -2.27
C VAL A 229 -8.25 2.38 -1.23
N SER A 230 -8.16 1.77 -0.05
CA SER A 230 -8.96 2.15 1.11
C SER A 230 -8.20 3.17 1.94
N LEU A 231 -8.75 4.37 2.10
CA LEU A 231 -8.34 5.38 3.07
C LEU A 231 -9.01 5.05 4.40
N VAL A 232 -8.25 4.60 5.40
CA VAL A 232 -8.76 4.17 6.70
C VAL A 232 -8.29 5.13 7.78
N ASP A 233 -9.22 5.72 8.51
CA ASP A 233 -8.93 6.56 9.67
C ASP A 233 -8.90 5.72 10.95
N LEU A 234 -7.77 5.79 11.65
CA LEU A 234 -7.49 5.05 12.87
C LEU A 234 -7.41 5.96 14.11
N THR A 235 -7.67 7.26 13.95
CA THR A 235 -7.52 8.27 15.01
C THR A 235 -8.37 7.95 16.25
N ASP A 236 -9.60 7.49 16.03
CA ASP A 236 -10.58 7.18 17.10
C ASP A 236 -10.88 5.68 17.18
N ALA A 237 -9.87 4.82 17.08
CA ALA A 237 -10.05 3.37 17.23
C ALA A 237 -10.75 3.04 18.59
N PRO A 238 -11.83 2.24 18.61
CA PRO A 238 -12.23 1.25 17.60
C PRO A 238 -13.26 1.71 16.54
N GLU A 239 -13.65 2.98 16.49
CA GLU A 239 -14.57 3.50 15.47
C GLU A 239 -13.83 3.74 14.15
N ILE A 240 -13.54 2.65 13.43
CA ILE A 240 -12.72 2.69 12.22
C ILE A 240 -13.59 3.00 11.02
N SER A 241 -13.46 4.21 10.51
CA SER A 241 -14.16 4.67 9.30
C SER A 241 -13.22 4.67 8.10
N LEU A 242 -13.78 4.42 6.92
CA LEU A 242 -13.00 4.37 5.70
C LEU A 242 -13.77 4.84 4.47
N ARG A 243 -13.01 5.10 3.40
CA ARG A 243 -13.52 5.27 2.05
C ARG A 243 -12.60 4.61 1.03
N HIS A 244 -13.20 4.02 0.00
CA HIS A 244 -12.49 3.49 -1.15
C HIS A 244 -12.31 4.56 -2.24
N ILE A 245 -11.12 4.60 -2.83
CA ILE A 245 -10.70 5.51 -3.92
C ILE A 245 -10.22 4.64 -5.08
N LEU A 246 -10.70 4.88 -6.30
CA LEU A 246 -10.27 4.11 -7.48
C LEU A 246 -9.02 4.73 -8.10
N LEU A 247 -8.04 3.90 -8.49
CA LEU A 247 -6.88 4.35 -9.26
C LEU A 247 -7.18 4.31 -10.75
N VAL A 248 -6.99 5.43 -11.44
CA VAL A 248 -7.33 5.59 -12.86
C VAL A 248 -6.17 6.14 -13.69
N GLU A 249 -6.10 5.71 -14.95
CA GLU A 249 -5.19 6.25 -15.96
C GLU A 249 -5.97 7.22 -16.85
N PRO A 250 -5.56 8.51 -16.95
CA PRO A 250 -6.25 9.45 -17.82
C PRO A 250 -5.97 9.12 -19.29
N VAL A 251 -6.96 9.32 -20.16
CA VAL A 251 -6.88 9.01 -21.59
C VAL A 251 -7.36 10.19 -22.44
N PRO A 252 -6.72 10.47 -23.60
CA PRO A 252 -7.18 11.52 -24.49
C PRO A 252 -8.61 11.30 -24.99
N GLY A 253 -9.39 12.38 -25.05
CA GLY A 253 -10.78 12.40 -25.50
C GLY A 253 -11.32 13.83 -25.63
N ASP A 254 -12.55 13.97 -26.13
CA ASP A 254 -13.32 15.22 -26.09
C ASP A 254 -14.73 14.93 -25.52
N PRO A 255 -14.96 15.13 -24.20
CA PRO A 255 -13.99 15.60 -23.22
C PRO A 255 -12.94 14.53 -22.86
N VAL A 256 -11.88 14.93 -22.16
CA VAL A 256 -10.86 14.00 -21.63
C VAL A 256 -11.52 12.98 -20.70
N ASP A 257 -11.03 11.74 -20.73
CA ASP A 257 -11.61 10.62 -19.99
C ASP A 257 -10.54 9.89 -19.15
N PHE A 258 -10.93 8.84 -18.45
CA PHE A 258 -10.04 7.95 -17.72
C PHE A 258 -10.52 6.50 -17.77
N LYS A 259 -9.61 5.56 -17.51
CA LYS A 259 -9.88 4.12 -17.45
C LYS A 259 -9.31 3.53 -16.15
N PRO A 260 -9.84 2.39 -15.66
CA PRO A 260 -9.26 1.71 -14.51
C PRO A 260 -7.86 1.18 -14.83
N VAL A 261 -7.02 1.02 -13.81
CA VAL A 261 -5.66 0.47 -13.93
C VAL A 261 -5.71 -1.07 -13.79
N PRO A 262 -5.64 -1.86 -14.88
CA PRO A 262 -6.01 -3.28 -14.85
C PRO A 262 -4.79 -4.16 -14.55
N ILE A 263 -4.24 -4.03 -13.34
CA ILE A 263 -3.09 -4.83 -12.90
C ILE A 263 -3.47 -5.74 -11.72
N ARG A 264 -2.94 -6.96 -11.70
CA ARG A 264 -3.09 -7.93 -10.60
C ARG A 264 -2.03 -7.73 -9.52
N ALA A 265 -1.93 -6.50 -9.04
CA ALA A 265 -1.05 -6.12 -7.95
C ALA A 265 -1.56 -4.83 -7.33
N ALA A 266 -1.40 -4.72 -6.01
CA ALA A 266 -1.83 -3.52 -5.30
C ALA A 266 -0.87 -3.12 -4.19
N SER A 267 0.41 -3.50 -4.28
CA SER A 267 1.42 -3.00 -3.34
C SER A 267 1.69 -1.52 -3.60
N ILE A 268 1.65 -0.73 -2.54
CA ILE A 268 1.69 0.73 -2.60
C ILE A 268 2.67 1.30 -1.57
N ALA A 269 3.23 2.47 -1.86
CA ALA A 269 3.94 3.31 -0.89
C ALA A 269 3.51 4.76 -1.06
N TRP A 270 3.32 5.47 0.04
CA TRP A 270 2.85 6.86 0.04
C TRP A 270 3.94 7.79 0.55
N TYR A 271 4.23 8.85 -0.21
CA TYR A 271 5.15 9.91 0.19
C TYR A 271 4.66 11.28 -0.25
N GLY A 272 4.40 12.18 0.70
CA GLY A 272 3.83 13.50 0.42
C GLY A 272 2.53 13.40 -0.38
N ASP A 273 2.50 13.99 -1.57
CA ASP A 273 1.32 13.96 -2.46
C ASP A 273 1.31 12.77 -3.42
N ASN A 274 2.35 11.93 -3.42
CA ASN A 274 2.51 10.85 -4.39
C ASN A 274 2.16 9.50 -3.79
N LEU A 275 1.26 8.78 -4.43
CA LEU A 275 1.07 7.34 -4.21
C LEU A 275 1.78 6.55 -5.30
N TYR A 276 2.73 5.74 -4.88
CA TYR A 276 3.42 4.79 -5.74
C TYR A 276 2.67 3.46 -5.76
N LEU A 277 2.49 2.89 -6.94
CA LEU A 277 1.90 1.57 -7.15
C LEU A 277 2.91 0.69 -7.88
N ALA A 278 3.19 -0.48 -7.32
CA ALA A 278 4.02 -1.49 -7.95
C ALA A 278 3.30 -2.11 -9.17
N ASP A 279 3.88 -1.96 -10.35
CA ASP A 279 3.47 -2.67 -11.56
C ASP A 279 4.43 -3.85 -11.78
N PRO A 280 4.01 -5.12 -11.55
CA PRO A 280 4.91 -6.26 -11.36
C PRO A 280 5.93 -6.50 -12.46
N THR A 281 5.64 -6.02 -13.67
CA THR A 281 6.48 -6.24 -14.85
C THR A 281 7.01 -4.96 -15.48
N GLN A 282 6.56 -3.78 -15.03
CA GLN A 282 6.93 -2.51 -15.66
C GLN A 282 7.76 -1.61 -14.75
N GLY A 283 7.54 -1.63 -13.43
CA GLY A 283 8.18 -0.71 -12.49
C GLY A 283 7.17 -0.09 -11.54
N LEU A 284 7.11 1.24 -11.50
CA LEU A 284 6.24 2.00 -10.60
C LEU A 284 5.32 2.92 -11.40
N ARG A 285 4.04 2.97 -11.02
CA ARG A 285 3.08 4.01 -11.42
C ARG A 285 2.95 5.02 -10.28
N VAL A 286 2.71 6.29 -10.61
CA VAL A 286 2.59 7.37 -9.62
C VAL A 286 1.26 8.07 -9.78
N PHE A 287 0.52 8.19 -8.69
CA PHE A 287 -0.80 8.82 -8.61
C PHE A 287 -0.73 10.05 -7.72
N ASP A 288 -1.51 11.07 -8.09
CA ASP A 288 -1.60 12.33 -7.37
C ASP A 288 -2.71 12.27 -6.32
N LEU A 289 -2.33 12.39 -5.04
CA LEU A 289 -3.22 12.45 -3.88
C LEU A 289 -3.52 13.88 -3.42
N SER A 290 -2.83 14.89 -3.97
CA SER A 290 -3.15 16.30 -3.73
C SER A 290 -4.44 16.73 -4.44
N ARG A 291 -4.83 16.00 -5.49
CA ARG A 291 -5.94 16.34 -6.37
C ARG A 291 -6.71 15.11 -6.85
N LEU A 292 -7.48 14.53 -5.93
CA LEU A 292 -8.49 13.52 -6.22
C LEU A 292 -9.65 14.18 -6.98
N LEU A 293 -10.29 13.43 -7.88
CA LEU A 293 -11.47 13.89 -8.61
C LEU A 293 -12.73 13.28 -8.02
N GLU A 294 -13.72 14.11 -7.70
CA GLU A 294 -15.06 13.64 -7.36
C GLU A 294 -15.80 13.25 -8.65
N VAL A 295 -16.40 12.07 -8.67
CA VAL A 295 -17.10 11.49 -9.83
C VAL A 295 -18.39 10.82 -9.39
N ASN A 296 -19.28 10.54 -10.33
CA ASN A 296 -20.55 9.92 -10.04
C ASN A 296 -20.39 8.44 -9.62
N PRO A 297 -20.86 8.04 -8.42
CA PRO A 297 -20.76 6.66 -7.94
C PRO A 297 -22.00 5.81 -8.26
N ASP A 298 -23.04 6.34 -8.90
CA ASP A 298 -24.36 5.68 -8.97
C ASP A 298 -24.42 4.52 -9.97
N VAL A 299 -23.45 4.43 -10.89
CA VAL A 299 -23.41 3.43 -11.94
C VAL A 299 -22.11 2.65 -11.88
N ASP A 300 -22.20 1.33 -12.00
CA ASP A 300 -21.04 0.44 -12.11
C ASP A 300 -20.42 0.50 -13.51
N LYS A 301 -19.87 1.68 -13.82
CA LYS A 301 -19.15 2.02 -15.04
C LYS A 301 -17.98 2.90 -14.64
N VAL A 302 -16.83 2.74 -15.30
CA VAL A 302 -15.68 3.63 -15.11
C VAL A 302 -15.51 4.48 -16.37
N GLY A 303 -15.29 5.78 -16.18
CA GLY A 303 -15.06 6.75 -17.25
C GLY A 303 -16.33 7.47 -17.71
N TYR A 304 -16.18 8.24 -18.78
CA TYR A 304 -17.16 9.18 -19.29
C TYR A 304 -18.35 8.49 -19.97
N ASP A 305 -19.54 9.05 -19.79
CA ASP A 305 -20.76 8.67 -20.50
C ASP A 305 -21.35 9.85 -21.27
N ALA A 306 -21.11 9.85 -22.58
CA ALA A 306 -21.63 10.88 -23.48
C ALA A 306 -23.18 10.95 -23.54
N LYS A 307 -23.92 9.93 -23.09
CA LYS A 307 -25.40 9.97 -23.11
C LYS A 307 -25.97 10.87 -22.02
N VAL A 308 -25.28 10.96 -20.89
CA VAL A 308 -25.68 11.75 -19.72
C VAL A 308 -24.70 12.89 -19.41
N ASN A 309 -23.59 12.95 -20.14
CA ASN A 309 -22.54 13.95 -20.01
C ASN A 309 -21.95 13.97 -18.58
N ASP A 310 -21.51 12.81 -18.11
CA ASP A 310 -21.02 12.60 -16.75
C ASP A 310 -19.89 11.56 -16.69
N TRP A 311 -19.04 11.61 -15.67
CA TRP A 311 -17.97 10.63 -15.41
C TRP A 311 -18.36 9.72 -14.26
N TYR A 312 -18.19 8.42 -14.45
CA TYR A 312 -18.49 7.42 -13.43
C TYR A 312 -17.22 6.82 -12.83
N GLY A 313 -17.24 6.61 -11.52
CA GLY A 313 -16.14 6.01 -10.76
C GLY A 313 -16.29 4.52 -10.49
N GLY A 314 -17.23 3.81 -11.12
CA GLY A 314 -17.41 2.37 -10.92
C GLY A 314 -17.87 2.01 -9.51
N LEU A 315 -18.82 2.78 -8.98
CA LEU A 315 -19.31 2.75 -7.59
C LEU A 315 -18.40 3.42 -6.55
N TYR A 316 -17.39 4.18 -6.98
CA TYR A 316 -16.55 5.01 -6.12
C TYR A 316 -16.79 6.48 -6.40
N ALA A 317 -16.90 7.31 -5.36
CA ALA A 317 -17.13 8.75 -5.52
C ALA A 317 -15.84 9.53 -5.79
N TYR A 318 -14.67 8.92 -5.55
CA TYR A 318 -13.38 9.56 -5.80
C TYR A 318 -12.47 8.67 -6.62
N VAL A 319 -11.72 9.30 -7.53
CA VAL A 319 -10.64 8.67 -8.28
C VAL A 319 -9.31 9.41 -8.06
N ALA A 320 -8.21 8.67 -7.95
CA ALA A 320 -6.86 9.21 -7.98
C ALA A 320 -6.26 8.99 -9.37
N VAL A 321 -5.75 10.06 -9.96
CA VAL A 321 -5.28 10.06 -11.35
C VAL A 321 -3.79 9.75 -11.41
N GLN A 322 -3.40 8.84 -12.30
CA GLN A 322 -2.00 8.58 -12.61
C GLN A 322 -1.37 9.81 -13.27
N VAL A 323 -0.27 10.31 -12.71
CA VAL A 323 0.48 11.48 -13.21
C VAL A 323 1.88 11.13 -13.69
N GLY A 324 2.37 9.92 -13.40
CA GLY A 324 3.72 9.53 -13.76
C GLY A 324 3.95 8.04 -13.72
N ALA A 325 5.13 7.63 -14.20
CA ALA A 325 5.64 6.28 -14.06
C ALA A 325 7.17 6.25 -14.08
N TYR A 326 7.73 5.23 -13.45
CA TYR A 326 9.13 4.84 -13.54
C TYR A 326 9.20 3.43 -14.10
N LYS A 327 9.91 3.24 -15.21
CA LYS A 327 10.02 1.94 -15.86
C LYS A 327 11.40 1.34 -15.60
N HIS A 328 11.44 0.04 -15.32
CA HIS A 328 12.71 -0.67 -15.38
C HIS A 328 13.04 -0.98 -16.84
N ALA A 329 14.32 -0.90 -17.19
CA ALA A 329 14.86 -1.31 -18.49
C ALA A 329 15.99 -2.33 -18.33
N SER A 330 16.09 -2.93 -17.13
CA SER A 330 17.15 -3.87 -16.79
C SER A 330 16.97 -5.18 -17.55
N GLY A 331 18.06 -5.65 -18.17
CA GLY A 331 18.12 -7.01 -18.75
C GLY A 331 17.93 -8.12 -17.71
N CYS A 332 17.97 -7.77 -16.42
CA CYS A 332 17.83 -8.70 -15.29
C CYS A 332 16.39 -8.85 -14.80
N ALA A 333 15.45 -8.25 -15.55
CA ALA A 333 14.01 -8.39 -15.38
C ALA A 333 13.54 -8.33 -13.92
N PRO A 334 13.81 -7.21 -13.20
CA PRO A 334 13.30 -7.01 -11.85
C PRO A 334 11.78 -7.07 -11.84
N ARG A 335 11.23 -7.65 -10.78
CA ARG A 335 9.80 -7.71 -10.50
C ARG A 335 9.47 -6.75 -9.37
N PHE A 336 8.27 -6.18 -9.44
CA PHE A 336 7.78 -5.23 -8.45
C PHE A 336 6.61 -5.89 -7.73
N SER A 337 6.91 -6.87 -6.87
CA SER A 337 5.89 -7.67 -6.19
C SER A 337 5.38 -6.99 -4.93
N THR A 338 6.28 -6.34 -4.20
CA THR A 338 6.01 -5.66 -2.94
C THR A 338 6.70 -4.30 -2.95
N LEU A 339 6.16 -3.36 -2.18
CA LEU A 339 6.58 -1.97 -2.15
C LEU A 339 6.26 -1.39 -0.77
N ALA A 340 7.24 -0.70 -0.18
CA ALA A 340 7.12 0.09 1.03
C ALA A 340 8.10 1.27 1.00
N LEU A 341 8.22 1.99 2.11
CA LEU A 341 9.14 3.10 2.30
C LEU A 341 10.10 2.82 3.46
N ASP A 342 11.35 3.25 3.30
CA ASP A 342 12.38 3.31 4.35
C ASP A 342 12.58 4.79 4.74
N ARG A 343 12.05 5.17 5.91
CA ARG A 343 12.23 6.51 6.50
C ARG A 343 13.44 6.61 7.43
N SER A 344 14.16 5.52 7.68
CA SER A 344 15.34 5.52 8.56
C SER A 344 16.57 6.16 7.91
N VAL A 345 16.53 6.38 6.61
CA VAL A 345 17.58 6.98 5.80
C VAL A 345 17.17 8.35 5.25
N SER A 346 18.16 9.19 4.97
CA SER A 346 17.97 10.52 4.38
C SER A 346 18.88 10.67 3.14
N PRO A 347 18.32 10.85 1.93
CA PRO A 347 16.88 10.91 1.61
C PRO A 347 16.15 9.57 1.87
N PRO A 348 14.81 9.59 2.07
CA PRO A 348 14.02 8.36 2.21
C PRO A 348 14.07 7.53 0.93
N GLU A 349 13.91 6.21 1.07
CA GLU A 349 14.02 5.28 -0.05
C GLU A 349 12.75 4.43 -0.22
N LEU A 350 12.29 4.24 -1.46
CA LEU A 350 11.34 3.17 -1.78
C LEU A 350 12.04 1.83 -1.62
N VAL A 351 11.38 0.86 -1.01
CA VAL A 351 11.86 -0.52 -0.85
C VAL A 351 10.97 -1.43 -1.68
N VAL A 352 11.55 -2.15 -2.64
CA VAL A 352 10.83 -3.06 -3.53
C VAL A 352 11.34 -4.47 -3.34
N GLY A 353 10.42 -5.43 -3.21
CA GLY A 353 10.74 -6.84 -3.09
C GLY A 353 10.14 -7.68 -4.23
N GLU A 354 10.78 -8.82 -4.47
CA GLU A 354 10.31 -9.83 -5.41
C GLU A 354 9.71 -11.04 -4.70
N TYR A 355 8.56 -11.49 -5.18
CA TYR A 355 8.04 -12.80 -4.86
C TYR A 355 8.72 -13.87 -5.71
N CYS A 356 9.28 -14.90 -5.07
CA CYS A 356 9.84 -16.09 -5.70
C CYS A 356 9.35 -17.35 -4.98
N ASP A 357 8.96 -18.37 -5.75
CA ASP A 357 8.46 -19.66 -5.24
C ASP A 357 9.31 -20.85 -5.71
N GLY A 358 10.31 -20.62 -6.58
CA GLY A 358 11.16 -21.67 -7.14
C GLY A 358 10.44 -22.57 -8.16
N LEU A 359 9.25 -22.17 -8.62
CA LEU A 359 8.41 -22.92 -9.56
C LEU A 359 8.04 -22.08 -10.78
N VAL A 360 7.24 -21.04 -10.55
CA VAL A 360 6.73 -20.11 -11.58
C VAL A 360 7.46 -18.78 -11.46
N ALA A 361 7.74 -18.36 -10.23
CA ALA A 361 8.48 -17.18 -9.92
C ALA A 361 9.91 -17.54 -9.50
N CYS A 362 10.85 -17.18 -10.37
CA CYS A 362 12.29 -17.41 -10.19
C CYS A 362 12.65 -18.91 -10.23
N THR A 363 13.91 -19.23 -10.51
CA THR A 363 14.37 -20.64 -10.54
C THR A 363 14.75 -21.16 -9.15
N SER A 364 15.10 -20.26 -8.23
CA SER A 364 15.40 -20.57 -6.83
C SER A 364 14.28 -20.04 -5.93
N PRO A 365 13.83 -20.79 -4.91
CA PRO A 365 12.81 -20.32 -3.98
C PRO A 365 13.28 -19.09 -3.18
N ILE A 366 14.58 -19.01 -2.88
CA ILE A 366 15.21 -17.84 -2.23
C ILE A 366 15.80 -16.84 -3.22
N GLY A 367 15.43 -16.93 -4.51
CA GLY A 367 15.93 -16.07 -5.57
C GLY A 367 15.35 -14.65 -5.55
N GLY A 368 14.53 -14.31 -4.56
CA GLY A 368 13.89 -13.01 -4.43
C GLY A 368 14.91 -11.93 -4.12
N ARG A 369 14.84 -10.83 -4.88
CA ARG A 369 15.68 -9.65 -4.66
C ARG A 369 14.91 -8.57 -3.92
N VAL A 370 15.66 -7.74 -3.22
CA VAL A 370 15.22 -6.46 -2.67
C VAL A 370 16.03 -5.35 -3.33
N PHE A 371 15.39 -4.22 -3.56
CA PHE A 371 15.98 -3.03 -4.14
C PHE A 371 15.55 -1.80 -3.34
N THR A 372 16.44 -0.80 -3.24
CA THR A 372 16.05 0.51 -2.71
C THR A 372 16.31 1.61 -3.74
N TRP A 373 15.40 2.59 -3.85
CA TRP A 373 15.58 3.78 -4.70
C TRP A 373 15.30 5.06 -3.91
N PRO A 374 16.14 6.09 -4.02
CA PRO A 374 15.95 7.33 -3.28
C PRO A 374 14.77 8.13 -3.84
N ILE A 375 14.08 8.81 -2.93
CA ILE A 375 13.07 9.82 -3.23
C ILE A 375 13.65 11.19 -2.87
N ASP A 376 13.57 12.15 -3.78
CA ASP A 376 13.81 13.55 -3.46
C ASP A 376 12.72 14.03 -2.48
N PRO A 377 13.08 14.42 -1.24
CA PRO A 377 12.10 14.74 -0.23
C PRO A 377 11.28 16.00 -0.53
N VAL A 378 11.74 16.85 -1.45
CA VAL A 378 11.04 18.08 -1.85
C VAL A 378 9.97 17.79 -2.88
N THR A 379 10.30 17.02 -3.91
CA THR A 379 9.38 16.75 -5.02
C THR A 379 8.58 15.46 -4.83
N GLY A 380 9.02 14.61 -3.89
CA GLY A 380 8.47 13.28 -3.68
C GLY A 380 8.66 12.36 -4.88
N ARG A 381 9.66 12.63 -5.75
CA ARG A 381 9.97 11.92 -7.00
C ARG A 381 11.35 11.27 -6.93
N LEU A 382 11.64 10.30 -7.78
CA LEU A 382 13.03 9.86 -7.98
C LEU A 382 13.89 11.03 -8.52
N PRO A 383 15.14 11.19 -8.05
CA PRO A 383 15.93 12.41 -8.21
C PRO A 383 16.45 12.67 -9.63
N SER A 384 16.30 11.72 -10.57
CA SER A 384 16.87 11.83 -11.91
C SER A 384 16.04 11.11 -12.97
N VAL A 385 16.25 11.47 -14.24
CA VAL A 385 15.61 10.79 -15.39
C VAL A 385 15.97 9.32 -15.41
N ILE A 386 17.22 8.98 -15.09
CA ILE A 386 17.66 7.62 -14.80
C ILE A 386 18.12 7.64 -13.35
N THR A 387 17.54 6.80 -12.52
CA THR A 387 17.89 6.66 -11.10
C THR A 387 18.29 5.20 -10.86
N TRP A 388 19.53 4.99 -10.47
CA TRP A 388 20.01 3.66 -10.07
C TRP A 388 19.52 3.33 -8.66
N ALA A 389 19.36 2.04 -8.38
CA ALA A 389 19.07 1.59 -7.03
C ALA A 389 20.20 2.04 -6.09
N SER A 390 19.88 2.48 -4.88
CA SER A 390 20.87 2.73 -3.82
C SER A 390 21.47 1.43 -3.31
N SER A 391 20.66 0.37 -3.25
CA SER A 391 21.08 -0.97 -2.88
C SER A 391 20.29 -2.04 -3.63
N ALA A 392 20.91 -3.21 -3.79
CA ALA A 392 20.27 -4.41 -4.29
C ALA A 392 20.86 -5.62 -3.55
N ALA A 393 20.03 -6.59 -3.19
CA ALA A 393 20.48 -7.83 -2.55
C ALA A 393 19.49 -8.97 -2.82
N TYR A 394 19.96 -10.23 -2.76
CA TYR A 394 19.04 -11.34 -2.47
C TYR A 394 18.61 -11.27 -1.00
N THR A 395 17.35 -11.59 -0.72
CA THR A 395 16.81 -11.59 0.64
C THR A 395 17.23 -12.81 1.45
N GLY A 396 17.58 -13.91 0.78
CA GLY A 396 17.84 -15.20 1.41
C GLY A 396 16.57 -15.94 1.86
N GLU A 397 15.38 -15.39 1.56
CA GLU A 397 14.08 -15.87 2.02
C GLU A 397 13.12 -16.13 0.85
N SER A 398 12.16 -17.03 1.05
CA SER A 398 11.23 -17.50 0.01
C SER A 398 9.85 -16.87 0.13
N GLN A 399 9.14 -16.76 -1.00
CA GLN A 399 7.75 -16.30 -1.08
C GLN A 399 7.46 -15.01 -0.31
N ILE A 400 8.30 -13.99 -0.50
CA ILE A 400 8.14 -12.70 0.14
C ILE A 400 6.90 -11.98 -0.41
N GLN A 401 6.02 -11.61 0.51
CA GLN A 401 4.72 -10.94 0.28
C GLN A 401 4.68 -9.50 0.80
N GLY A 402 5.66 -9.11 1.60
CA GLY A 402 5.86 -7.74 2.04
C GLY A 402 7.32 -7.49 2.41
N VAL A 403 7.81 -6.29 2.16
CA VAL A 403 9.16 -5.86 2.56
C VAL A 403 9.09 -4.44 3.09
N THR A 404 9.81 -4.18 4.17
CA THR A 404 10.19 -2.82 4.59
C THR A 404 11.58 -2.87 5.21
N ARG A 405 12.17 -1.71 5.46
CA ARG A 405 13.54 -1.56 5.96
C ARG A 405 13.61 -0.46 7.00
N SER A 406 14.42 -0.67 8.03
CA SER A 406 14.80 0.33 9.02
C SER A 406 16.22 0.06 9.47
N ASP A 407 17.06 1.09 9.47
CA ASP A 407 18.45 1.05 9.97
C ASP A 407 19.28 -0.08 9.33
N GLY A 408 18.97 -0.38 8.06
CA GLY A 408 19.60 -1.43 7.28
C GLY A 408 19.03 -2.84 7.47
N ALA A 409 18.21 -3.09 8.49
CA ALA A 409 17.53 -4.37 8.68
C ALA A 409 16.27 -4.46 7.80
N LEU A 410 16.00 -5.63 7.22
CA LEU A 410 14.76 -5.90 6.49
C LEU A 410 13.74 -6.63 7.37
N TYR A 411 12.49 -6.25 7.21
CA TYR A 411 11.34 -6.97 7.75
C TYR A 411 10.55 -7.55 6.56
N LEU A 412 10.49 -8.87 6.50
CA LEU A 412 9.98 -9.61 5.34
C LEU A 412 8.79 -10.47 5.75
N SER A 413 7.60 -10.10 5.29
CA SER A 413 6.40 -10.94 5.42
C SER A 413 6.45 -12.04 4.35
N SER A 414 6.30 -13.30 4.76
CA SER A 414 6.43 -14.48 3.89
C SER A 414 5.25 -15.43 4.02
N SER A 415 4.82 -15.99 2.88
CA SER A 415 3.85 -17.08 2.79
C SER A 415 4.50 -18.46 2.63
N SER A 416 5.80 -18.60 2.91
CA SER A 416 6.52 -19.86 2.71
C SER A 416 6.39 -20.91 3.84
N PRO A 417 5.74 -20.67 4.99
CA PRO A 417 5.25 -21.77 5.81
C PRO A 417 4.09 -22.51 5.10
N PRO A 418 3.96 -23.84 5.25
CA PRO A 418 2.87 -24.59 4.62
C PRO A 418 1.52 -24.33 5.32
N GLY A 419 0.43 -24.59 4.60
CA GLY A 419 -0.92 -24.61 5.19
C GLY A 419 -1.43 -23.23 5.59
N ASP A 420 -1.19 -22.22 4.75
CA ASP A 420 -1.56 -20.81 4.94
C ASP A 420 -0.83 -20.06 6.06
N ALA A 421 0.03 -20.72 6.84
CA ALA A 421 0.78 -20.06 7.90
C ALA A 421 1.72 -18.98 7.35
N GLY A 422 1.89 -17.90 8.10
CA GLY A 422 2.81 -16.81 7.77
C GLY A 422 4.05 -16.78 8.64
N ALA A 423 5.12 -16.21 8.08
CA ALA A 423 6.33 -15.88 8.83
C ALA A 423 6.72 -14.42 8.61
N LEU A 424 7.31 -13.83 9.64
CA LEU A 424 8.03 -12.56 9.53
C LEU A 424 9.52 -12.85 9.70
N HIS A 425 10.31 -12.58 8.67
CA HIS A 425 11.76 -12.67 8.75
C HIS A 425 12.35 -11.28 9.03
N VAL A 426 13.15 -11.18 10.07
CA VAL A 426 13.93 -9.99 10.39
C VAL A 426 15.38 -10.28 10.03
N VAL A 427 15.85 -9.63 8.96
CA VAL A 427 17.16 -9.88 8.37
C VAL A 427 18.08 -8.69 8.65
N PRO A 428 19.11 -8.84 9.50
CA PRO A 428 20.03 -7.74 9.80
C PRO A 428 20.89 -7.38 8.57
N PRO A 429 21.53 -6.21 8.55
CA PRO A 429 22.44 -5.81 7.47
C PRO A 429 23.58 -6.81 7.21
N ALA A 430 23.97 -7.57 8.24
CA ALA A 430 25.00 -8.60 8.17
C ALA A 430 24.64 -9.78 9.08
N GLY A 431 24.82 -10.99 8.54
CA GLY A 431 24.55 -12.23 9.25
C GLY A 431 23.17 -12.82 8.93
N PRO A 432 22.83 -13.96 9.56
CA PRO A 432 21.57 -14.66 9.31
C PRO A 432 20.37 -13.89 9.88
N GLY A 433 19.21 -14.09 9.27
CA GLY A 433 17.93 -13.57 9.77
C GLY A 433 17.33 -14.42 10.89
N VAL A 434 16.32 -13.85 11.56
CA VAL A 434 15.47 -14.55 12.53
C VAL A 434 14.05 -14.61 11.99
N SER A 435 13.40 -15.76 12.16
CA SER A 435 12.02 -15.98 11.71
C SER A 435 11.08 -16.02 12.91
N HIS A 436 9.98 -15.28 12.82
CA HIS A 436 8.92 -15.24 13.81
C HIS A 436 7.62 -15.75 13.21
N GLY A 437 6.74 -16.25 14.06
CA GLY A 437 5.34 -16.48 13.71
C GLY A 437 4.69 -15.18 13.25
N TRP A 438 3.80 -15.28 12.27
CA TRP A 438 3.12 -14.12 11.70
C TRP A 438 1.66 -14.45 11.36
N ILE A 439 0.93 -13.47 10.81
CA ILE A 439 -0.46 -13.67 10.39
C ILE A 439 -0.54 -14.71 9.27
N ASP A 440 -1.60 -15.51 9.25
CA ASP A 440 -1.86 -16.43 8.13
C ASP A 440 -2.12 -15.66 6.82
N THR A 441 -1.64 -16.20 5.70
CA THR A 441 -1.73 -15.62 4.34
C THR A 441 -1.28 -14.16 4.25
N PRO A 442 -0.06 -13.86 4.75
CA PRO A 442 0.33 -12.49 5.03
C PRO A 442 0.64 -11.72 3.75
N LYS A 443 0.45 -10.39 3.77
CA LYS A 443 0.82 -9.42 2.73
C LYS A 443 1.31 -8.13 3.36
N ALA A 444 2.19 -7.45 2.63
CA ALA A 444 2.78 -6.18 2.99
C ALA A 444 3.50 -6.19 4.36
N VAL A 445 4.39 -5.22 4.57
CA VAL A 445 4.90 -4.85 5.89
C VAL A 445 5.16 -3.36 5.84
N MET A 446 4.71 -2.63 6.86
CA MET A 446 5.01 -1.21 7.04
C MET A 446 5.48 -0.99 8.48
N LEU A 447 6.40 -0.05 8.67
CA LEU A 447 6.83 0.38 10.01
C LEU A 447 6.23 1.75 10.32
N ASP A 448 5.78 1.93 11.55
CA ASP A 448 5.18 3.16 12.06
C ASP A 448 5.66 3.35 13.49
N GLY A 449 6.81 4.02 13.65
CA GLY A 449 7.46 4.15 14.94
C GLY A 449 7.79 2.81 15.58
N ASP A 450 7.14 2.53 16.72
CA ASP A 450 7.25 1.30 17.49
C ASP A 450 6.28 0.19 17.04
N ARG A 451 5.53 0.40 15.95
CA ARG A 451 4.61 -0.58 15.38
C ARG A 451 5.14 -1.18 14.08
N ILE A 452 4.84 -2.46 13.91
CA ILE A 452 4.93 -3.16 12.63
C ILE A 452 3.52 -3.54 12.18
N TRP A 453 3.18 -3.14 10.95
CA TRP A 453 1.87 -3.34 10.36
C TRP A 453 1.92 -4.38 9.24
N SER A 454 0.84 -5.16 9.10
CA SER A 454 0.65 -6.12 8.01
C SER A 454 -0.84 -6.42 7.80
N LEU A 455 -1.16 -7.13 6.72
CA LEU A 455 -2.52 -7.61 6.44
C LEU A 455 -2.53 -9.08 5.97
N SER A 456 -3.72 -9.66 5.85
CA SER A 456 -3.93 -11.00 5.27
C SER A 456 -4.87 -10.98 4.05
N GLU A 457 -4.55 -11.81 3.04
CA GLU A 457 -5.24 -11.81 1.73
C GLU A 457 -6.48 -12.73 1.68
N LYS A 458 -6.45 -13.83 2.44
CA LYS A 458 -7.39 -14.95 2.27
C LYS A 458 -8.84 -14.52 2.48
N THR A 459 -9.69 -14.86 1.52
CA THR A 459 -11.14 -14.68 1.60
C THR A 459 -11.71 -15.28 2.89
N GLY A 460 -12.50 -14.51 3.64
CA GLY A 460 -13.05 -14.92 4.93
C GLY A 460 -12.03 -14.89 6.08
N ALA A 461 -10.83 -14.36 5.85
CA ALA A 461 -9.78 -14.20 6.86
C ALA A 461 -8.92 -12.96 6.55
N ARG A 462 -9.56 -11.83 6.19
CA ARG A 462 -8.89 -10.57 5.84
C ARG A 462 -8.84 -9.63 7.03
N PHE A 463 -7.66 -9.53 7.61
CA PHE A 463 -7.37 -8.67 8.75
C PHE A 463 -6.28 -7.67 8.37
N VAL A 464 -6.26 -6.57 9.10
CA VAL A 464 -5.20 -5.58 9.12
C VAL A 464 -4.84 -5.39 10.58
N PHE A 465 -3.56 -5.34 10.89
CA PHE A 465 -3.11 -5.24 12.27
C PHE A 465 -1.81 -4.48 12.42
N ALA A 466 -1.58 -4.04 13.66
CA ALA A 466 -0.32 -3.55 14.18
C ALA A 466 0.09 -4.40 15.37
N ALA A 467 1.37 -4.73 15.43
CA ALA A 467 2.01 -5.36 16.59
C ALA A 467 3.19 -4.50 17.07
N ALA A 468 3.57 -4.65 18.34
CA ALA A 468 4.73 -3.97 18.88
C ALA A 468 6.00 -4.48 18.17
N ARG A 469 6.72 -3.58 17.49
CA ARG A 469 7.95 -3.86 16.75
C ARG A 469 9.03 -4.50 17.64
N ALA A 470 9.12 -4.08 18.90
CA ALA A 470 10.10 -4.61 19.86
C ALA A 470 9.98 -6.11 20.16
N ALA A 471 8.84 -6.76 19.82
CA ALA A 471 8.71 -8.21 19.92
C ALA A 471 9.48 -8.98 18.83
N TYR A 472 9.99 -8.28 17.82
CA TYR A 472 10.59 -8.84 16.61
C TYR A 472 12.05 -8.40 16.40
N GLU A 473 12.66 -7.68 17.34
CA GLU A 473 14.03 -7.15 17.25
C GLU A 473 15.08 -7.96 18.02
#